data_AF-A0A836QUL4-F1
#
_entry.id   AF-A0A836QUL4-F1
#
_cell.length_a   1.000
_cell.length_b   1.000
_cell.length_c   1.000
_cell.angle_alpha   90.00
_cell.angle_beta   90.00
_cell.angle_gamma   90.00
#
_symmetry.space_group_name_H-M   'P 1'
#
loop_
_entity.id
_entity.type
_entity.pdbx_description
1 polymer ?
#
loop_
_entity_poly.entity_id
_entity_poly.type
_entity_poly.pdbx_seq_one_letter_code
_entity_poly.pdbx_strand_id
1 'polypeptide(L)'
;EMEVWALEAYGAANTLQEFLTVKSDDVMGRTRIFDSIVKNKVKFEPGVPESFNVLQNELKSLGLNIEMIEKEDKTKKSLPSGGPTND
;
A
#
# COMPACT_ATOMS: atom_id res chain seq x y z
N GLU A 1 -14.11 -2.13 15.35
CA GLU A 1 -13.46 -3.34 15.90
C GLU A 1 -14.28 -4.58 15.54
N MET A 2 -15.55 -4.68 15.98
CA MET A 2 -16.40 -5.85 15.71
C MET A 2 -16.67 -6.09 14.22
N GLU A 3 -16.76 -5.02 13.42
CA GLU A 3 -17.01 -5.09 11.97
C GLU A 3 -15.79 -5.59 11.20
N VAL A 4 -14.59 -5.28 11.69
CA VAL A 4 -13.32 -5.74 11.11
C VAL A 4 -13.21 -7.26 11.30
N TRP A 5 -13.51 -7.76 12.50
CA TRP A 5 -13.49 -9.21 12.78
C TRP A 5 -14.46 -9.98 11.90
N ALA A 6 -15.63 -9.43 11.60
CA ALA A 6 -16.56 -10.05 10.68
C ALA A 6 -15.94 -10.20 9.28
N LEU A 7 -15.34 -9.13 8.74
CA LEU A 7 -14.71 -9.15 7.42
C LEU A 7 -13.49 -10.08 7.36
N GLU A 8 -12.71 -10.13 8.43
CA GLU A 8 -11.57 -11.04 8.57
C GLU A 8 -12.02 -12.51 8.59
N ALA A 9 -13.07 -12.84 9.35
CA ALA A 9 -13.62 -14.19 9.41
C ALA A 9 -14.19 -14.67 8.07
N TYR A 10 -14.75 -13.76 7.27
CA TYR A 10 -15.18 -14.05 5.90
C TYR A 10 -14.01 -14.18 4.91
N GLY A 11 -12.79 -13.84 5.29
CA GLY A 11 -11.63 -13.81 4.38
C GLY A 11 -11.71 -12.69 3.35
N ALA A 12 -12.48 -11.63 3.61
CA ALA A 12 -12.72 -10.52 2.68
C ALA A 12 -11.57 -9.49 2.71
N ALA A 13 -10.34 -9.95 2.44
CA ALA A 13 -9.12 -9.15 2.57
C ALA A 13 -9.14 -7.87 1.72
N ASN A 14 -9.58 -7.95 0.46
CA ASN A 14 -9.66 -6.79 -0.43
C ASN A 14 -10.70 -5.77 0.03
N THR A 15 -11.85 -6.23 0.53
CA THR A 15 -12.91 -5.35 1.04
C THR A 15 -12.46 -4.65 2.31
N LEU A 16 -11.80 -5.36 3.22
CA LEU A 16 -11.23 -4.79 4.43
C LEU A 16 -10.14 -3.76 4.09
N GLN A 17 -9.24 -4.11 3.18
CA GLN A 17 -8.19 -3.18 2.72
C GLN A 17 -8.79 -1.92 2.10
N GLU A 18 -9.82 -2.05 1.26
CA GLU A 18 -10.51 -0.91 0.66
C GLU A 18 -11.15 -0.02 1.72
N PHE A 19 -11.76 -0.63 2.75
CA PHE A 19 -12.41 0.07 3.85
C PHE A 19 -11.41 0.90 4.68
N LEU A 20 -10.24 0.32 4.98
CA LEU A 20 -9.20 0.97 5.80
C LEU A 20 -8.32 1.97 5.02
N THR A 21 -8.26 1.87 3.69
CA THR A 21 -7.39 2.72 2.85
C THR A 21 -8.20 3.75 2.07
N VAL A 22 -8.53 3.46 0.81
CA VAL A 22 -9.10 4.39 -0.17
C VAL A 22 -10.49 4.93 0.22
N LYS A 23 -11.22 4.23 1.09
CA LYS A 23 -12.51 4.70 1.63
C LYS A 23 -12.40 5.56 2.89
N SER A 24 -11.30 5.45 3.67
CA SER A 24 -11.11 6.17 4.93
C SER A 24 -9.94 7.15 4.86
N ASP A 25 -8.71 6.63 4.81
CA ASP A 25 -7.51 7.34 5.25
C ASP A 25 -6.46 7.57 4.15
N ASP A 26 -6.61 6.98 2.95
CA ASP A 26 -5.68 7.21 1.83
C ASP A 26 -6.15 8.42 0.99
N VAL A 27 -5.56 9.59 1.24
CA VAL A 27 -5.91 10.84 0.55
C VAL A 27 -5.62 10.77 -0.95
N MET A 28 -4.47 10.23 -1.34
CA MET A 28 -4.10 10.09 -2.76
C MET A 28 -4.91 8.99 -3.45
N GLY A 29 -5.21 7.91 -2.75
CA GLY A 29 -6.07 6.81 -3.21
C GLY A 29 -7.50 7.25 -3.46
N ARG A 30 -8.07 8.10 -2.59
CA ARG A 30 -9.45 8.60 -2.73
C ARG A 30 -9.67 9.49 -3.96
N THR A 31 -8.67 10.29 -4.35
CA THR A 31 -8.78 11.07 -5.60
C THR A 31 -8.66 10.18 -6.82
N ARG A 32 -7.71 9.22 -6.81
CA ARG A 32 -7.50 8.27 -7.91
C ARG A 32 -8.70 7.37 -8.14
N ILE A 33 -9.34 6.89 -7.07
CA ILE A 33 -10.52 6.04 -7.17
C ILE A 33 -11.73 6.83 -7.69
N PHE A 34 -11.89 8.09 -7.29
CA PHE A 34 -12.95 8.95 -7.82
C PHE A 34 -12.82 9.16 -9.33
N ASP A 35 -11.62 9.50 -9.79
CA ASP A 35 -11.27 9.62 -11.21
C ASP A 35 -11.53 8.32 -11.98
N SER A 36 -11.19 7.18 -11.37
CA SER A 36 -11.32 5.84 -11.92
C SER A 36 -12.80 5.44 -12.09
N ILE A 37 -13.64 5.80 -11.11
CA ILE A 37 -15.10 5.62 -11.16
C ILE A 37 -15.69 6.46 -12.31
N VAL A 38 -15.32 7.74 -12.42
CA VAL A 38 -15.78 8.62 -13.51
C VAL A 38 -15.37 8.10 -14.89
N LYS A 39 -14.17 7.52 -14.99
CA LYS A 39 -13.62 6.98 -16.25
C LYS A 39 -14.08 5.55 -16.56
N ASN A 40 -14.98 4.96 -15.77
CA ASN A 40 -15.40 3.55 -15.88
C ASN A 40 -14.22 2.56 -15.92
N LYS A 41 -13.11 2.88 -15.26
CA LYS A 41 -11.92 2.03 -15.15
C LYS A 41 -11.68 1.74 -13.69
N VAL A 42 -12.12 0.58 -13.22
CA VAL A 42 -12.04 0.26 -11.79
C VAL A 42 -10.64 -0.28 -11.47
N LYS A 43 -9.70 0.62 -11.19
CA LYS A 43 -8.35 0.28 -10.73
C LYS A 43 -8.22 0.62 -9.24
N PHE A 44 -7.92 -0.40 -8.43
CA PHE A 44 -7.71 -0.24 -6.99
C PHE A 44 -6.23 -0.44 -6.67
N GLU A 45 -5.55 0.63 -6.28
CA GLU A 45 -4.17 0.59 -5.79
C GLU A 45 -4.13 1.26 -4.41
N PRO A 46 -4.30 0.49 -3.33
CA PRO A 46 -4.27 1.01 -1.97
C PRO A 46 -2.86 1.48 -1.61
N GLY A 47 -2.77 2.70 -1.07
CA GLY A 47 -1.54 3.26 -0.50
C GLY A 47 -1.40 2.99 1.00
N VAL A 48 -0.42 3.66 1.60
CA VAL A 48 -0.24 3.69 3.06
C VAL A 48 -1.26 4.66 3.66
N PRO A 49 -2.06 4.26 4.68
CA PRO A 49 -2.97 5.17 5.38
C PRO A 49 -2.25 6.31 6.08
N GLU A 50 -2.82 7.52 6.07
CA GLU A 50 -2.23 8.65 6.79
C GLU A 50 -2.23 8.44 8.32
N SER A 51 -3.18 7.68 8.85
CA SER A 51 -3.22 7.29 10.27
C SER A 51 -1.96 6.51 10.70
N PHE A 52 -1.37 5.72 9.80
CA PHE A 52 -0.10 5.03 10.06
C PHE A 52 1.08 6.00 10.12
N ASN A 53 1.09 7.03 9.26
CA ASN A 53 2.12 8.08 9.29
C ASN A 53 2.02 8.89 10.60
N VAL A 54 0.80 9.21 11.05
CA VAL A 54 0.57 9.88 12.33
C VAL A 54 1.06 9.01 13.49
N LEU A 55 0.71 7.72 13.51
CA LEU A 55 1.20 6.76 14.51
C LEU A 55 2.74 6.74 14.56
N GLN A 56 3.41 6.71 13.40
CA GLN A 56 4.87 6.74 13.37
C GLN A 56 5.43 8.03 14.00
N ASN A 57 4.82 9.18 13.71
CA ASN A 57 5.25 10.46 14.27
C ASN A 57 4.98 10.56 15.78
N GLU A 58 3.88 10.00 16.26
CA GLU A 58 3.56 9.92 17.69
C GLU A 58 4.58 9.05 18.43
N LEU A 59 4.96 7.89 17.87
CA LEU A 59 5.98 7.02 18.46
C LEU A 59 7.38 7.68 18.44
N LYS A 60 7.72 8.39 17.35
CA LYS A 60 8.95 9.20 17.28
C LYS A 60 8.99 10.30 18.33
N SER A 61 7.85 10.93 18.63
CA SER A 61 7.77 11.97 19.67
C SER A 61 8.08 11.44 21.08
N LEU A 62 7.85 10.14 21.30
CA LEU A 62 8.19 9.43 22.54
C LEU A 62 9.65 8.96 22.59
N GLY A 63 10.45 9.26 21.56
CA GLY A 63 11.85 8.82 21.45
C GLY A 63 12.02 7.39 20.91
N LEU A 64 10.96 6.78 20.35
CA LEU A 64 11.03 5.47 19.71
C LEU A 64 11.33 5.63 18.22
N ASN A 65 12.43 5.05 17.74
CA ASN A 65 12.75 5.06 16.30
C ASN A 65 12.11 3.86 15.61
N ILE A 66 11.23 4.12 14.63
CA ILE A 66 10.54 3.10 13.83
C ILE A 66 10.77 3.42 12.36
N GLU A 67 11.30 2.44 11.64
CA GLU A 67 11.65 2.54 10.22
C GLU A 67 10.99 1.40 9.44
N MET A 68 10.57 1.72 8.20
CA MET A 68 10.03 0.73 7.28
C MET A 68 11.20 0.01 6.59
N ILE A 69 11.30 -1.30 6.78
CA ILE A 69 12.36 -2.11 6.19
C ILE A 69 11.82 -2.70 4.88
N GLU A 70 12.42 -2.32 3.76
CA GLU A 70 12.16 -2.99 2.49
C GLU A 70 12.84 -4.35 2.48
N LYS A 71 12.10 -5.38 2.06
CA LYS A 71 12.69 -6.70 1.87
C LYS A 71 13.48 -6.67 0.57
N GLU A 72 14.80 -6.87 0.64
CA GLU A 72 15.61 -7.08 -0.56
C GLU A 72 15.18 -8.39 -1.25
N ASP A 73 14.44 -8.28 -2.35
CA ASP A 73 14.17 -9.41 -3.24
C ASP A 73 15.47 -9.78 -3.98
N LYS A 74 16.15 -10.83 -3.50
CA LYS A 74 17.39 -11.36 -4.10
C LYS A 74 17.22 -11.97 -5.51
N THR A 75 16.08 -11.77 -6.18
CA THR A 75 15.71 -12.45 -7.43
C THR A 75 15.98 -11.66 -8.72
N LYS A 76 16.53 -10.44 -8.67
CA LYS A 76 16.86 -9.65 -9.89
C LYS A 76 18.35 -9.52 -10.22
N LYS A 77 19.20 -10.46 -9.78
CA LYS A 77 20.64 -10.46 -10.11
C LYS A 77 21.08 -11.75 -10.80
N SER A 78 20.52 -12.04 -11.98
CA SER A 78 21.12 -12.99 -12.95
C SER A 78 20.46 -12.95 -14.33
N LEU A 79 20.52 -11.82 -15.03
CA LEU A 79 20.67 -11.88 -16.49
C LEU A 79 21.74 -10.87 -16.91
N PRO A 80 22.91 -11.31 -17.39
CA PRO A 80 23.80 -10.42 -18.14
C PRO A 80 23.10 -10.15 -19.47
N SER A 81 22.52 -8.96 -19.63
CA SER A 81 22.19 -8.46 -20.96
C SER A 81 23.51 -8.27 -21.70
N GLY A 82 23.79 -9.19 -22.64
CA GLY A 82 24.96 -9.11 -23.51
C GLY A 82 25.03 -7.72 -24.15
N GLY A 83 26.19 -7.07 -23.99
CA GLY A 83 26.49 -5.88 -24.77
C GLY A 83 26.61 -6.28 -26.25
N PRO A 84 26.22 -5.43 -27.20
CA PRO A 84 26.53 -5.66 -28.60
C PRO A 84 28.06 -5.62 -28.75
N THR A 85 28.66 -6.77 -29.08
CA THR A 85 29.99 -6.82 -29.68
C THR A 85 29.88 -6.17 -31.05
N ASN A 86 30.54 -5.02 -31.21
CA ASN A 86 30.81 -4.44 -32.52
C ASN A 86 31.87 -5.32 -33.19
N ASP A 87 31.47 -6.09 -34.19
CA ASP A 87 32.27 -6.55 -35.33
C ASP A 87 31.41 -6.43 -36.59
#